data_AF-A0A068ULW5-F1
#
_entry.id   AF-A0A068ULW5-F1
#
_cell.length_a   1.000
_cell.length_b   1.000
_cell.length_c   1.000
_cell.angle_alpha   90.00
_cell.angle_beta   90.00
_cell.angle_gamma   90.00
#
_symmetry.space_group_name_H-M   'P 1'
#
loop_
_entity.id
_entity.type
_entity.pdbx_description
1 polymer ?
#
loop_
_entity_poly.entity_id
_entity_poly.type
_entity_poly.pdbx_seq_one_letter_code
_entity_poly.pdbx_strand_id
1 'polypeptide(L)'
;MPRMVHGILELCREEHEGVRWIVMGDDDTIFFVDNLVDVLSKYDHTKYFYIGYPSEFVLSNYWYSFNQAFGGSGIILSYPLAKALVQDMDRCLKTYASLSADLMTMRCLADIGADLTPQKGFHQIDLRGDLSGFLSSHPKDLVLSLHHIDAVDPYFPTMDRAKSTNHLMKAANVDQSRLFQQTVCHHRQNNWSFSISWGYSTHIYEKIMARSWLRMPIETFKTWQKSPNRPHYMFNVRRPFGDPCGAPHVFFFQSVKKISRNEILTVYSRSASRNLPACASSGNHSAEHVSEIHVFSPATKRTEVS
;
A
#
# COMPACT_ATOMS: atom_id res chain seq x y z
N MET A 1 10.88 -14.95 -18.18
CA MET A 1 12.10 -14.10 -18.23
C MET A 1 12.13 -13.22 -19.48
N PRO A 2 12.14 -13.74 -20.73
CA PRO A 2 12.21 -12.87 -21.92
C PRO A 2 10.97 -11.97 -22.08
N ARG A 3 9.81 -12.42 -21.62
CA ARG A 3 8.51 -11.76 -21.89
C ARG A 3 8.41 -10.31 -21.39
N MET A 4 8.95 -9.99 -20.22
CA MET A 4 8.84 -8.64 -19.65
C MET A 4 9.69 -7.64 -20.46
N VAL A 5 10.96 -7.97 -20.71
CA VAL A 5 11.86 -7.10 -21.47
C VAL A 5 11.44 -7.03 -22.95
N HIS A 6 10.91 -8.13 -23.50
CA HIS A 6 10.26 -8.10 -24.82
C HIS A 6 9.00 -7.22 -24.83
N GLY A 7 8.22 -7.16 -23.75
CA GLY A 7 7.08 -6.24 -23.66
C GLY A 7 7.50 -4.77 -23.80
N ILE A 8 8.62 -4.38 -23.16
CA ILE A 8 9.20 -3.04 -23.31
C ILE A 8 9.65 -2.80 -24.76
N LEU A 9 10.29 -3.80 -25.37
CA LEU A 9 10.70 -3.73 -26.78
C LEU A 9 9.50 -3.48 -27.71
N GLU A 10 8.42 -4.24 -27.56
CA GLU A 10 7.23 -4.09 -28.40
C GLU A 10 6.56 -2.72 -28.19
N LEU A 11 6.42 -2.25 -26.95
CA LEU A 11 5.90 -0.91 -26.65
C LEU A 11 6.75 0.21 -27.26
N CYS A 12 8.08 0.07 -27.26
CA CYS A 12 8.98 1.02 -27.90
C CYS A 12 8.94 0.94 -29.43
N ARG A 13 8.71 -0.25 -30.01
CA ARG A 13 8.62 -0.47 -31.47
C ARG A 13 7.37 0.12 -32.09
N GLU A 14 6.26 0.13 -31.35
CA GLU A 14 5.00 0.72 -31.82
C GLU A 14 5.06 2.27 -31.96
N GLU A 15 6.19 2.90 -31.62
CA GLU A 15 6.48 4.35 -31.78
C GLU A 15 5.31 5.26 -31.39
N HIS A 16 4.88 5.16 -30.13
CA HIS A 16 3.82 6.02 -29.60
C HIS A 16 4.35 7.45 -29.36
N GLU A 17 4.03 8.38 -30.26
CA GLU A 17 4.33 9.80 -30.09
C GLU A 17 3.75 10.33 -28.76
N GLY A 18 4.58 11.05 -28.00
CA GLY A 18 4.15 11.69 -26.75
C GLY A 18 4.14 10.80 -25.50
N VAL A 19 4.53 9.52 -25.58
CA VAL A 19 4.67 8.66 -24.39
C VAL A 19 5.80 9.16 -23.49
N ARG A 20 5.49 9.27 -22.19
CA ARG A 20 6.40 9.79 -21.15
C ARG A 20 6.90 8.70 -20.21
N TRP A 21 6.04 7.73 -19.91
CA TRP A 21 6.26 6.69 -18.90
C TRP A 21 5.74 5.36 -19.42
N ILE A 22 6.49 4.29 -19.17
CA ILE A 22 6.04 2.90 -19.34
C ILE A 22 5.86 2.31 -17.96
N VAL A 23 4.67 1.77 -17.69
CA VAL A 23 4.31 1.12 -16.43
C VAL A 23 4.13 -0.36 -16.68
N MET A 24 4.85 -1.18 -15.92
CA MET A 24 4.73 -2.64 -15.92
C MET A 24 4.19 -3.10 -14.58
N GLY A 25 3.39 -4.16 -14.59
CA GLY A 25 2.86 -4.82 -13.40
C GLY A 25 2.27 -6.17 -13.75
N ASP A 26 2.03 -6.98 -12.71
CA ASP A 26 1.42 -8.30 -12.84
C ASP A 26 -0.13 -8.20 -12.90
N ASP A 27 -0.79 -9.28 -13.32
CA ASP A 27 -2.24 -9.35 -13.52
C ASP A 27 -3.05 -9.44 -12.21
N ASP A 28 -2.37 -9.60 -11.08
CA ASP A 28 -2.87 -9.58 -9.71
C ASP A 28 -2.51 -8.29 -8.96
N THR A 29 -2.20 -7.20 -9.69
CA THR A 29 -1.88 -5.88 -9.13
C THR A 29 -2.96 -4.84 -9.38
N ILE A 30 -3.32 -4.10 -8.33
CA ILE A 30 -4.16 -2.90 -8.43
C ILE A 30 -3.25 -1.67 -8.51
N PHE A 31 -3.45 -0.82 -9.53
CA PHE A 31 -2.78 0.48 -9.64
C PHE A 31 -3.72 1.65 -9.34
N PHE A 32 -3.25 2.59 -8.52
CA PHE A 32 -3.96 3.84 -8.20
C PHE A 32 -3.50 4.94 -9.15
N VAL A 33 -4.10 4.98 -10.34
CA VAL A 33 -3.63 5.77 -11.48
C VAL A 33 -3.60 7.28 -11.20
N ASP A 34 -4.56 7.84 -10.46
CA ASP A 34 -4.55 9.27 -10.16
C ASP A 34 -3.36 9.63 -9.26
N ASN A 35 -3.06 8.78 -8.27
CA ASN A 35 -1.88 8.94 -7.42
C ASN A 35 -0.58 8.74 -8.21
N LEU A 36 -0.55 7.77 -9.13
CA LEU A 36 0.59 7.57 -10.03
C LEU A 36 0.87 8.83 -10.86
N VAL A 37 -0.16 9.42 -11.47
CA VAL A 37 -0.02 10.65 -12.26
C VAL A 37 0.49 11.80 -11.39
N ASP A 38 -0.04 11.97 -10.18
CA ASP A 38 0.42 13.00 -9.25
C ASP A 38 1.91 12.82 -8.88
N VAL A 39 2.34 11.58 -8.60
CA VAL A 39 3.75 11.29 -8.28
C VAL A 39 4.64 11.51 -9.50
N LEU A 40 4.28 10.98 -10.66
CA LEU A 40 5.06 11.08 -11.89
C LEU A 40 5.17 12.52 -12.40
N SER A 41 4.18 13.38 -12.11
CA SER A 41 4.22 14.81 -12.46
C SER A 41 5.39 15.58 -11.83
N LYS A 42 5.97 15.03 -10.74
CA LYS A 42 7.11 15.64 -10.02
C LYS A 42 8.45 15.36 -10.69
N TYR A 43 8.49 14.45 -11.65
CA TYR A 43 9.72 14.01 -12.32
C TYR A 43 9.82 14.58 -13.74
N ASP A 44 11.02 15.00 -14.12
CA ASP A 44 11.33 15.36 -15.50
C ASP A 44 11.41 14.08 -16.35
N HIS A 45 10.30 13.72 -17.01
CA HIS A 45 10.18 12.51 -17.80
C HIS A 45 11.19 12.41 -18.97
N THR A 46 11.95 13.47 -19.27
CA THR A 46 13.03 13.46 -20.27
C THR A 46 14.35 12.87 -19.74
N LYS A 47 14.48 12.68 -18.42
CA LYS A 47 15.63 12.06 -17.77
C LYS A 47 15.44 10.56 -17.57
N TYR A 48 16.48 9.87 -17.13
CA TYR A 48 16.40 8.43 -16.81
C TYR A 48 15.84 8.23 -15.42
N PHE A 49 14.69 7.57 -15.35
CA PHE A 49 14.02 7.23 -14.10
C PHE A 49 13.58 5.76 -14.15
N TYR A 50 14.11 4.97 -13.21
CA TYR A 50 13.66 3.63 -12.87
C TYR A 50 12.94 3.71 -11.52
N ILE A 51 11.61 3.73 -11.53
CA ILE A 51 10.78 3.98 -10.37
C ILE A 51 10.06 2.70 -9.94
N GLY A 52 10.00 2.46 -8.63
CA GLY A 52 9.27 1.37 -8.00
C GLY A 52 9.68 1.25 -6.54
N TYR A 53 9.51 0.09 -5.90
CA TYR A 53 9.93 -0.09 -4.51
C TYR A 53 10.36 -1.52 -4.19
N PRO A 54 11.26 -1.71 -3.19
CA PRO A 54 11.57 -3.03 -2.66
C PRO A 54 10.39 -3.66 -1.93
N SER A 55 10.47 -4.96 -1.68
CA SER A 55 9.44 -5.71 -0.96
C SER A 55 9.35 -5.33 0.51
N GLU A 56 8.16 -5.44 1.11
CA GLU A 56 7.95 -5.33 2.55
C GLU A 56 8.71 -6.40 3.36
N PHE A 57 9.04 -7.53 2.75
CA PHE A 57 9.62 -8.70 3.41
C PHE A 57 11.15 -8.73 3.24
N VAL A 58 11.87 -8.83 4.36
CA VAL A 58 13.34 -8.74 4.39
C VAL A 58 13.99 -9.83 3.54
N LEU A 59 13.50 -11.07 3.61
CA LEU A 59 14.13 -12.18 2.87
C LEU A 59 13.93 -12.06 1.36
N SER A 60 12.80 -11.51 0.89
CA SER A 60 12.62 -11.21 -0.54
C SER A 60 13.71 -10.27 -1.02
N ASN A 61 13.96 -9.17 -0.30
CA ASN A 61 15.02 -8.22 -0.66
C ASN A 61 16.42 -8.83 -0.54
N TYR A 62 16.65 -9.72 0.42
CA TYR A 62 17.91 -10.43 0.58
C TYR A 62 18.20 -11.40 -0.57
N TRP A 63 17.20 -12.15 -1.04
CA TRP A 63 17.37 -13.11 -2.14
C TRP A 63 17.43 -12.45 -3.52
N TYR A 64 16.76 -11.32 -3.69
CA TYR A 64 16.76 -10.56 -4.94
C TYR A 64 17.69 -9.34 -4.82
N SER A 65 17.18 -8.19 -4.39
CA SER A 65 17.98 -7.00 -4.13
C SER A 65 17.20 -5.96 -3.33
N PHE A 66 17.90 -5.22 -2.45
CA PHE A 66 17.35 -4.04 -1.77
C PHE A 66 17.23 -2.81 -2.68
N ASN A 67 17.83 -2.86 -3.88
CA ASN A 67 17.81 -1.79 -4.88
C ASN A 67 16.96 -2.15 -6.11
N GLN A 68 16.11 -3.18 -6.00
CA GLN A 68 15.22 -3.60 -7.08
C GLN A 68 13.79 -3.10 -6.81
N ALA A 69 13.15 -2.55 -7.83
CA ALA A 69 11.70 -2.50 -7.88
C ALA A 69 11.15 -3.88 -8.22
N PHE A 70 10.27 -4.40 -7.37
CA PHE A 70 9.61 -5.67 -7.62
C PHE A 70 8.51 -5.51 -8.66
N GLY A 71 8.53 -6.34 -9.69
CA GLY A 71 7.66 -6.29 -10.87
C GLY A 71 6.19 -6.40 -10.51
N GLY A 72 5.86 -7.25 -9.53
CA GLY A 72 4.51 -7.38 -9.00
C GLY A 72 3.96 -6.07 -8.47
N SER A 73 4.71 -5.37 -7.61
CA SER A 73 4.36 -4.04 -7.12
C SER A 73 4.29 -3.01 -8.25
N GLY A 74 5.07 -3.21 -9.30
CA GLY A 74 5.10 -2.38 -10.49
C GLY A 74 6.45 -1.71 -10.71
N ILE A 75 6.83 -1.61 -11.98
CA ILE A 75 8.05 -0.95 -12.43
C ILE A 75 7.65 0.15 -13.41
N ILE A 76 8.16 1.36 -13.18
CA ILE A 76 7.95 2.49 -14.06
C ILE A 76 9.28 2.93 -14.65
N LEU A 77 9.33 3.05 -15.97
CA LEU A 77 10.48 3.58 -16.70
C LEU A 77 10.07 4.88 -17.38
N SER A 78 10.91 5.90 -17.28
CA SER A 78 10.80 7.02 -18.21
C SER A 78 11.05 6.54 -19.64
N TYR A 79 10.36 7.13 -20.61
CA TYR A 79 10.44 6.68 -21.99
C TYR A 79 11.86 6.71 -22.58
N PRO A 80 12.71 7.73 -22.31
CA PRO A 80 14.12 7.71 -22.74
C PRO A 80 14.92 6.54 -22.16
N LEU A 81 14.69 6.17 -20.90
CA LEU A 81 15.38 5.04 -20.27
C LEU A 81 14.93 3.70 -20.86
N ALA A 82 13.63 3.54 -21.13
CA ALA A 82 13.10 2.35 -21.78
C ALA A 82 13.72 2.15 -23.18
N LYS A 83 13.88 3.23 -23.95
CA LYS A 83 14.56 3.18 -25.26
C LYS A 83 16.03 2.78 -25.13
N ALA A 84 16.74 3.32 -24.15
CA ALA A 84 18.13 2.93 -23.88
C ALA A 84 18.23 1.44 -23.49
N LEU A 85 17.31 0.94 -22.67
CA LEU A 85 17.24 -0.48 -22.31
C LEU A 85 17.01 -1.37 -23.52
N VAL A 86 16.12 -0.97 -24.43
CA VAL A 86 15.84 -1.71 -25.67
C VAL A 86 17.08 -1.79 -26.57
N GLN A 87 17.87 -0.72 -26.66
CA GLN A 87 19.10 -0.71 -27.47
C GLN A 87 20.17 -1.68 -26.96
N ASP A 88 20.24 -1.88 -25.65
CA ASP A 88 21.22 -2.77 -25.00
C ASP A 88 20.64 -4.16 -24.63
N MET A 89 19.40 -4.43 -25.06
CA MET A 89 18.62 -5.56 -24.57
C MET A 89 19.28 -6.92 -24.86
N ASP A 90 19.85 -7.11 -26.05
CA ASP A 90 20.50 -8.37 -26.43
C ASP A 90 21.71 -8.69 -25.54
N ARG A 91 22.48 -7.67 -25.16
CA ARG A 91 23.61 -7.82 -24.22
C ARG A 91 23.08 -8.16 -22.84
N CYS A 92 22.14 -7.37 -22.34
CA CYS A 92 21.46 -7.55 -21.06
C CYS A 92 20.92 -8.98 -20.88
N LEU A 93 20.12 -9.47 -21.84
CA LEU A 93 19.50 -10.79 -21.77
C LEU A 93 20.52 -11.92 -21.77
N LYS A 94 21.64 -11.78 -22.50
CA LYS A 94 22.72 -12.78 -22.51
C LYS A 94 23.49 -12.79 -21.20
N THR A 95 23.85 -11.62 -20.69
CA THR A 95 24.65 -11.47 -19.46
C THR A 95 23.90 -11.99 -18.22
N TYR A 96 22.59 -11.73 -18.15
CA TYR A 96 21.78 -11.97 -16.94
C TYR A 96 20.71 -13.05 -17.12
N ALA A 97 20.88 -13.94 -18.11
CA ALA A 97 19.89 -14.95 -18.49
C ALA A 97 19.39 -15.86 -17.35
N SER A 98 20.18 -16.02 -16.27
CA SER A 98 19.86 -16.88 -15.13
C SER A 98 19.11 -16.17 -13.99
N LEU A 99 18.95 -14.85 -14.05
CA LEU A 99 18.30 -14.06 -13.00
C LEU A 99 16.78 -13.99 -13.20
N SER A 100 16.02 -13.72 -12.13
CA SER A 100 14.58 -13.41 -12.27
C SER A 100 14.37 -12.18 -13.16
N ALA A 101 13.18 -12.04 -13.75
CA ALA A 101 12.89 -10.95 -14.70
C ALA A 101 13.15 -9.55 -14.11
N ASP A 102 12.69 -9.33 -12.89
CA ASP A 102 12.84 -8.06 -12.19
C ASP A 102 14.30 -7.77 -11.82
N LEU A 103 15.04 -8.78 -11.35
CA LEU A 103 16.44 -8.64 -10.98
C LEU A 103 17.32 -8.41 -12.21
N MET A 104 17.02 -9.11 -13.31
CA MET A 104 17.63 -8.86 -14.61
C MET A 104 17.37 -7.43 -15.06
N THR A 105 16.11 -6.97 -15.02
CA THR A 105 15.73 -5.60 -15.38
C THR A 105 16.50 -4.57 -14.56
N MET A 106 16.56 -4.74 -13.24
CA MET A 106 17.35 -3.89 -12.35
C MET A 106 18.84 -3.85 -12.75
N ARG A 107 19.47 -5.01 -13.02
CA ARG A 107 20.89 -5.07 -13.42
C ARG A 107 21.15 -4.37 -14.75
N CYS A 108 20.28 -4.57 -15.74
CA CYS A 108 20.43 -3.94 -17.04
C CYS A 108 20.26 -2.42 -16.99
N LEU A 109 19.32 -1.93 -16.18
CA LEU A 109 19.15 -0.49 -15.96
C LEU A 109 20.36 0.12 -15.23
N ALA A 110 20.92 -0.59 -14.24
CA ALA A 110 22.14 -0.16 -13.55
C ALA A 110 23.35 -0.09 -14.50
N ASP A 111 23.49 -1.05 -15.41
CA ASP A 111 24.52 -1.06 -16.46
C ASP A 111 24.41 0.13 -17.44
N ILE A 112 23.20 0.68 -17.61
CA ILE A 112 22.91 1.89 -18.39
C ILE A 112 23.16 3.17 -17.57
N GLY A 113 23.37 3.04 -16.25
CA GLY A 113 23.59 4.14 -15.32
C GLY A 113 22.31 4.67 -14.66
N ALA A 114 21.23 3.88 -14.65
CA ALA A 114 19.98 4.24 -13.97
C ALA A 114 19.76 3.38 -12.72
N ASP A 115 19.84 4.02 -11.55
CA ASP A 115 19.53 3.40 -10.26
C ASP A 115 18.05 3.53 -9.89
N LEU A 116 17.62 2.70 -8.94
CA LEU A 116 16.26 2.74 -8.40
C LEU A 116 15.95 4.10 -7.79
N THR A 117 14.83 4.67 -8.21
CA THR A 117 14.17 5.83 -7.61
C THR A 117 13.00 5.33 -6.76
N PRO A 118 13.22 5.08 -5.45
CA PRO A 118 12.26 4.38 -4.62
C PRO A 118 11.01 5.24 -4.33
N GLN A 119 9.82 4.65 -4.49
CA GLN A 119 8.53 5.23 -4.15
C GLN A 119 7.77 4.32 -3.18
N LYS A 120 7.66 4.72 -1.91
CA LYS A 120 7.08 3.92 -0.81
C LYS A 120 5.63 3.48 -0.99
N GLY A 121 4.92 4.04 -1.96
CA GLY A 121 3.55 3.72 -2.29
C GLY A 121 3.37 2.46 -3.15
N PHE A 122 4.44 1.92 -3.73
CA PHE A 122 4.37 0.61 -4.38
C PHE A 122 4.52 -0.48 -3.33
N HIS A 123 3.57 -1.42 -3.32
CA HIS A 123 3.56 -2.52 -2.37
C HIS A 123 3.60 -3.86 -3.09
N GLN A 124 4.69 -4.60 -2.91
CA GLN A 124 4.82 -5.98 -3.40
C GLN A 124 3.93 -6.92 -2.58
N ILE A 125 3.72 -6.62 -1.29
CA ILE A 125 2.88 -7.42 -0.41
C ILE A 125 3.36 -8.89 -0.41
N ASP A 126 4.66 -9.08 -0.21
CA ASP A 126 5.21 -10.39 0.19
C ASP A 126 4.83 -10.63 1.67
N LEU A 127 3.53 -10.74 1.92
CA LEU A 127 2.88 -10.97 3.20
C LEU A 127 1.74 -11.97 2.95
N ARG A 128 1.24 -12.61 4.00
CA ARG A 128 0.14 -13.59 3.91
C ARG A 128 -0.94 -13.29 4.95
N GLY A 129 -2.14 -13.79 4.70
CA GLY A 129 -3.27 -13.67 5.62
C GLY A 129 -3.84 -12.26 5.68
N ASP A 130 -4.21 -11.82 6.90
CA ASP A 130 -4.92 -10.57 7.14
C ASP A 130 -4.01 -9.33 7.07
N LEU A 131 -4.12 -8.55 6.00
CA LEU A 131 -3.39 -7.28 5.82
C LEU A 131 -3.96 -6.10 6.62
N SER A 132 -5.01 -6.28 7.40
CA SER A 132 -5.72 -5.16 8.03
C SER A 132 -4.82 -4.28 8.88
N GLY A 133 -3.88 -4.86 9.63
CA GLY A 133 -2.91 -4.09 10.39
C GLY A 133 -1.98 -3.23 9.52
N PHE A 134 -1.54 -3.74 8.36
CA PHE A 134 -0.68 -3.03 7.41
C PHE A 134 -1.42 -1.86 6.75
N LEU A 135 -2.59 -2.12 6.15
CA LEU A 135 -3.39 -1.10 5.45
C LEU A 135 -4.00 -0.06 6.40
N SER A 136 -4.25 -0.40 7.68
CA SER A 136 -4.74 0.55 8.69
C SER A 136 -3.67 1.54 9.17
N SER A 137 -2.39 1.23 8.93
CA SER A 137 -1.23 2.02 9.34
C SER A 137 -0.29 2.27 8.17
N HIS A 138 -0.86 2.54 6.99
CA HIS A 138 -0.11 2.84 5.78
C HIS A 138 0.86 4.03 6.02
N PRO A 139 2.08 3.99 5.45
CA PRO A 139 3.03 5.09 5.53
C PRO A 139 2.44 6.44 5.07
N LYS A 140 3.09 7.54 5.43
CA LYS A 140 2.70 8.88 4.96
C LYS A 140 3.17 9.11 3.52
N ASP A 141 2.64 8.31 2.61
CA ASP A 141 2.93 8.34 1.18
C ASP A 141 1.63 8.04 0.42
N LEU A 142 1.53 8.45 -0.84
CA LEU A 142 0.40 8.05 -1.68
C LEU A 142 0.51 6.56 -1.97
N VAL A 143 -0.57 5.81 -1.79
CA VAL A 143 -0.63 4.42 -2.29
C VAL A 143 -0.63 4.44 -3.82
N LEU A 144 0.27 3.68 -4.44
CA LEU A 144 0.47 3.63 -5.89
C LEU A 144 0.08 2.28 -6.45
N SER A 145 0.35 1.20 -5.71
CA SER A 145 -0.11 -0.13 -6.07
C SER A 145 -0.29 -1.04 -4.86
N LEU A 146 -1.08 -2.10 -5.04
CA LEU A 146 -1.17 -3.25 -4.14
C LEU A 146 -1.11 -4.51 -4.99
N HIS A 147 -0.07 -5.32 -4.80
CA HIS A 147 0.11 -6.61 -5.49
C HIS A 147 -0.44 -7.79 -4.68
N HIS A 148 -0.45 -9.00 -5.27
CA HIS A 148 -0.80 -10.25 -4.59
C HIS A 148 -2.20 -10.25 -3.96
N ILE A 149 -3.16 -9.63 -4.65
CA ILE A 149 -4.55 -9.54 -4.18
C ILE A 149 -5.22 -10.92 -4.03
N ASP A 150 -4.70 -11.94 -4.72
CA ASP A 150 -5.13 -13.33 -4.70
C ASP A 150 -4.46 -14.17 -3.59
N ALA A 151 -3.32 -13.72 -3.08
CA ALA A 151 -2.45 -14.41 -2.13
C ALA A 151 -2.65 -14.00 -0.66
N VAL A 152 -3.41 -12.94 -0.41
CA VAL A 152 -3.79 -12.45 0.92
C VAL A 152 -5.27 -12.68 1.20
N ASP A 153 -5.70 -12.56 2.46
CA ASP A 153 -7.13 -12.62 2.80
C ASP A 153 -7.86 -11.40 2.18
N PRO A 154 -9.17 -11.48 1.92
CA PRO A 154 -9.94 -10.33 1.44
C PRO A 154 -9.73 -9.11 2.36
N TYR A 155 -9.49 -7.93 1.77
CA TYR A 155 -9.30 -6.69 2.53
C TYR A 155 -10.45 -6.37 3.50
N PHE A 156 -11.67 -6.85 3.19
CA PHE A 156 -12.86 -6.76 4.02
C PHE A 156 -13.35 -8.17 4.41
N PRO A 157 -13.41 -8.53 5.71
CA PRO A 157 -13.65 -9.92 6.16
C PRO A 157 -14.97 -10.58 5.74
N THR A 158 -15.99 -9.79 5.40
CA THR A 158 -17.32 -10.30 5.01
C THR A 158 -17.50 -10.43 3.49
N MET A 159 -16.43 -10.23 2.72
CA MET A 159 -16.45 -10.23 1.26
C MET A 159 -15.45 -11.25 0.70
N ASP A 160 -15.72 -11.74 -0.50
CA ASP A 160 -14.70 -12.42 -1.30
C ASP A 160 -13.67 -11.41 -1.85
N ARG A 161 -12.54 -11.89 -2.37
CA ARG A 161 -11.43 -11.03 -2.84
C ARG A 161 -11.87 -10.02 -3.90
N ALA A 162 -12.62 -10.46 -4.90
CA ALA A 162 -13.08 -9.60 -5.99
C ALA A 162 -14.04 -8.50 -5.50
N LYS A 163 -15.04 -8.87 -4.67
CA LYS A 163 -15.95 -7.89 -4.05
C LYS A 163 -15.21 -6.95 -3.12
N SER A 164 -14.26 -7.46 -2.34
CA SER A 164 -13.44 -6.68 -1.43
C SER A 164 -12.61 -5.62 -2.17
N THR A 165 -11.97 -6.00 -3.28
CA THR A 165 -11.23 -5.07 -4.15
C THR A 165 -12.17 -4.02 -4.75
N ASN A 166 -13.30 -4.44 -5.34
CA ASN A 166 -14.28 -3.50 -5.89
C ASN A 166 -14.84 -2.55 -4.82
N HIS A 167 -14.99 -3.03 -3.59
CA HIS A 167 -15.46 -2.22 -2.47
C HIS A 167 -14.41 -1.18 -2.05
N LEU A 168 -13.13 -1.55 -1.96
CA LEU A 168 -12.03 -0.61 -1.73
C LEU A 168 -12.02 0.50 -2.79
N MET A 169 -12.22 0.11 -4.06
CA MET A 169 -12.22 1.05 -5.18
C MET A 169 -13.34 2.10 -5.10
N LYS A 170 -14.43 1.86 -4.36
CA LYS A 170 -15.45 2.90 -4.13
C LYS A 170 -14.89 4.11 -3.40
N ALA A 171 -14.03 3.90 -2.40
CA ALA A 171 -13.35 4.99 -1.71
C ALA A 171 -12.26 5.60 -2.59
N ALA A 172 -11.46 4.77 -3.27
CA ALA A 172 -10.41 5.22 -4.18
C ALA A 172 -10.95 6.14 -5.28
N ASN A 173 -12.10 5.80 -5.88
CA ASN A 173 -12.75 6.61 -6.92
C ASN A 173 -13.26 7.97 -6.43
N VAL A 174 -13.37 8.18 -5.12
CA VAL A 174 -13.71 9.47 -4.54
C VAL A 174 -12.47 10.31 -4.27
N ASP A 175 -11.44 9.72 -3.66
CA ASP A 175 -10.17 10.40 -3.40
C ASP A 175 -9.02 9.40 -3.16
N GLN A 176 -8.25 9.07 -4.21
CA GLN A 176 -7.08 8.20 -4.10
C GLN A 176 -6.00 8.81 -3.19
N SER A 177 -5.89 10.15 -3.14
CA SER A 177 -4.83 10.83 -2.37
C SER A 177 -4.96 10.66 -0.87
N ARG A 178 -6.17 10.33 -0.43
CA ARG A 178 -6.53 10.12 0.97
C ARG A 178 -6.60 8.64 1.35
N LEU A 179 -6.60 7.74 0.37
CA LEU A 179 -6.73 6.32 0.63
C LEU A 179 -5.62 5.83 1.56
N PHE A 180 -6.03 5.09 2.60
CA PHE A 180 -5.21 4.58 3.69
C PHE A 180 -4.54 5.62 4.61
N GLN A 181 -4.70 6.92 4.34
CA GLN A 181 -4.04 7.94 5.12
C GLN A 181 -4.53 7.93 6.56
N GLN A 182 -3.60 7.72 7.49
CA GLN A 182 -3.91 7.55 8.90
C GLN A 182 -4.04 8.89 9.63
N THR A 183 -5.23 9.14 10.19
CA THR A 183 -5.49 10.26 11.10
C THR A 183 -5.72 9.74 12.52
N VAL A 184 -5.02 10.32 13.49
CA VAL A 184 -5.13 9.93 14.90
C VAL A 184 -5.69 11.08 15.74
N CYS A 185 -6.81 10.82 16.42
CA CYS A 185 -7.50 11.77 17.28
C CYS A 185 -7.66 11.19 18.70
N HIS A 186 -7.80 12.07 19.69
CA HIS A 186 -7.94 11.67 21.09
C HIS A 186 -9.21 12.28 21.66
N HIS A 187 -10.10 11.44 22.18
CA HIS A 187 -11.27 11.87 22.91
C HIS A 187 -11.01 11.69 24.40
N ARG A 188 -10.55 12.77 25.04
CA ARG A 188 -10.02 12.72 26.42
C ARG A 188 -11.09 12.44 27.46
N GLN A 189 -12.34 12.87 27.25
CA GLN A 189 -13.45 12.62 28.17
C GLN A 189 -13.64 11.12 28.43
N ASN A 190 -13.63 10.30 27.37
CA ASN A 190 -13.79 8.85 27.47
C ASN A 190 -12.45 8.09 27.52
N ASN A 191 -11.31 8.79 27.57
CA ASN A 191 -9.98 8.20 27.47
C ASN A 191 -9.79 7.36 26.19
N TRP A 192 -10.34 7.80 25.05
CA TRP A 192 -10.26 7.06 23.80
C TRP A 192 -9.22 7.62 22.83
N SER A 193 -8.57 6.71 22.10
CA SER A 193 -7.84 7.05 20.87
C SER A 193 -8.57 6.54 19.65
N PHE A 194 -8.73 7.41 18.66
CA PHE A 194 -9.20 7.05 17.34
C PHE A 194 -8.02 6.96 16.38
N SER A 195 -7.98 5.91 15.57
CA SER A 195 -7.05 5.77 14.44
C SER A 195 -7.87 5.48 13.20
N ILE A 196 -7.91 6.42 12.27
CA ILE A 196 -8.75 6.37 11.07
C ILE A 196 -7.83 6.22 9.87
N SER A 197 -7.90 5.08 9.18
CA SER A 197 -7.32 4.86 7.85
C SER A 197 -8.41 5.14 6.81
N TRP A 198 -8.32 6.30 6.14
CA TRP A 198 -9.43 6.77 5.32
C TRP A 198 -9.72 5.81 4.15
N GLY A 199 -11.00 5.52 3.93
CA GLY A 199 -11.45 4.57 2.90
C GLY A 199 -11.21 3.09 3.23
N TYR A 200 -10.63 2.77 4.39
CA TYR A 200 -10.33 1.38 4.77
C TYR A 200 -10.88 0.98 6.14
N SER A 201 -10.35 1.54 7.22
CA SER A 201 -10.70 1.11 8.59
C SER A 201 -10.67 2.26 9.59
N THR A 202 -11.37 2.09 10.71
CA THR A 202 -11.26 2.93 11.89
C THR A 202 -11.11 2.06 13.12
N HIS A 203 -10.21 2.45 14.02
CA HIS A 203 -10.00 1.81 15.32
C HIS A 203 -10.36 2.76 16.46
N ILE A 204 -11.05 2.24 17.47
CA ILE A 204 -11.20 2.88 18.78
C ILE A 204 -10.37 2.09 19.79
N TYR A 205 -9.51 2.77 20.54
CA TYR A 205 -8.77 2.21 21.66
C TYR A 205 -9.29 2.83 22.96
N GLU A 206 -9.59 2.03 23.98
CA GLU A 206 -10.08 2.49 25.30
C GLU A 206 -8.91 2.97 26.20
N LYS A 207 -7.94 3.66 25.59
CA LYS A 207 -6.76 4.26 26.22
C LYS A 207 -6.23 5.40 25.35
N ILE A 208 -5.75 6.50 25.95
CA ILE A 208 -4.91 7.48 25.22
C ILE A 208 -3.57 6.83 24.83
N MET A 209 -3.35 6.64 23.53
CA MET A 209 -2.14 6.06 22.96
C MET A 209 -1.38 7.11 22.13
N ALA A 210 -0.05 7.04 22.16
CA ALA A 210 0.80 7.92 21.39
C ALA A 210 0.62 7.69 19.88
N ARG A 211 0.64 8.78 19.10
CA ARG A 211 0.55 8.70 17.62
C ARG A 211 1.70 7.88 17.02
N SER A 212 2.91 8.03 17.55
CA SER A 212 4.08 7.25 17.12
C SER A 212 3.88 5.75 17.29
N TRP A 213 3.12 5.34 18.31
CA TRP A 213 2.79 3.94 18.54
C TRP A 213 1.68 3.43 17.61
N LEU A 214 0.62 4.22 17.41
CA LEU A 214 -0.50 3.85 16.54
C LEU A 214 -0.12 3.75 15.06
N ARG A 215 0.90 4.50 14.64
CA ARG A 215 1.50 4.42 13.30
C ARG A 215 2.20 3.09 13.01
N MET A 216 2.55 2.31 14.03
CA MET A 216 3.06 0.97 13.78
C MET A 216 1.89 0.03 13.48
N PRO A 217 1.91 -0.72 12.36
CA PRO A 217 0.89 -1.71 12.05
C PRO A 217 0.82 -2.79 13.14
N ILE A 218 -0.40 -3.25 13.42
CA ILE A 218 -0.59 -4.47 14.20
C ILE A 218 -0.19 -5.65 13.30
N GLU A 219 0.59 -6.60 13.82
CA GLU A 219 1.01 -7.79 13.08
C GLU A 219 -0.15 -8.79 12.93
N THR A 220 -1.15 -8.44 12.10
CA THR A 220 -2.29 -9.30 11.72
C THR A 220 -1.94 -10.25 10.58
N PHE A 221 -0.92 -9.89 9.80
CA PHE A 221 -0.39 -10.63 8.66
C PHE A 221 0.73 -11.58 9.08
N LYS A 222 1.11 -12.46 8.14
CA LYS A 222 2.20 -13.43 8.29
C LYS A 222 3.28 -13.17 7.25
N THR A 223 4.46 -13.72 7.48
CA THR A 223 5.59 -13.65 6.52
C THR A 223 5.26 -14.39 5.22
N TRP A 224 5.79 -13.90 4.09
CA TRP A 224 5.63 -14.54 2.77
C TRP A 224 6.07 -16.00 2.76
N GLN A 225 7.26 -16.23 3.33
CA GLN A 225 7.87 -17.54 3.54
C GLN A 225 8.31 -17.69 4.99
N LYS A 226 8.73 -18.90 5.37
CA LYS A 226 9.27 -19.17 6.70
C LYS A 226 10.51 -18.31 6.96
N SER A 227 10.40 -17.37 7.89
CA SER A 227 11.51 -16.54 8.37
C SER A 227 11.79 -16.87 9.84
N PRO A 228 12.78 -17.73 10.16
CA PRO A 228 13.03 -18.14 11.54
C PRO A 228 13.58 -16.99 12.40
N ASN A 229 14.34 -16.09 11.79
CA ASN A 229 15.03 -14.99 12.49
C ASN A 229 14.39 -13.65 12.14
N ARG A 230 14.37 -12.75 13.13
CA ARG A 230 13.98 -11.34 12.99
C ARG A 230 15.19 -10.48 12.58
N PRO A 231 14.98 -9.30 11.95
CA PRO A 231 13.70 -8.71 11.56
C PRO A 231 13.07 -9.39 10.34
N HIS A 232 11.73 -9.45 10.31
CA HIS A 232 10.98 -10.06 9.20
C HIS A 232 10.59 -9.06 8.12
N TYR A 233 10.30 -7.82 8.51
CA TYR A 233 9.74 -6.80 7.63
C TYR A 233 10.66 -5.59 7.56
N MET A 234 10.55 -4.82 6.48
CA MET A 234 11.25 -3.53 6.28
C MET A 234 10.66 -2.38 7.12
N PHE A 235 9.80 -2.69 8.08
CA PHE A 235 9.15 -1.75 8.99
C PHE A 235 8.87 -2.39 10.36
N ASN A 236 8.67 -1.55 11.37
CA ASN A 236 8.34 -2.00 12.72
C ASN A 236 6.86 -2.35 12.85
N VAL A 237 6.58 -3.45 13.56
CA VAL A 237 5.23 -3.91 13.88
C VAL A 237 5.00 -3.90 15.39
N ARG A 238 3.73 -3.81 15.79
CA ARG A 238 3.31 -4.08 17.18
C ARG A 238 2.51 -5.37 17.23
N ARG A 239 2.70 -6.15 18.30
CA ARG A 239 1.97 -7.40 18.50
C ARG A 239 0.48 -7.12 18.76
N PRO A 240 -0.43 -8.02 18.34
CA PRO A 240 -1.82 -7.98 18.78
C PRO A 240 -1.91 -7.92 20.31
N PHE A 241 -2.76 -7.03 20.83
CA PHE A 241 -2.92 -6.85 22.28
C PHE A 241 -3.82 -7.95 22.85
N GLY A 242 -3.38 -8.58 23.95
CA GLY A 242 -4.25 -9.34 24.84
C GLY A 242 -4.90 -8.47 25.93
N ASP A 243 -4.36 -7.26 26.16
CA ASP A 243 -4.97 -6.27 27.06
C ASP A 243 -6.22 -5.65 26.41
N PRO A 244 -7.41 -5.76 27.03
CA PRO A 244 -8.63 -5.22 26.47
C PRO A 244 -8.61 -3.70 26.26
N CYS A 245 -7.82 -2.94 27.02
CA CYS A 245 -7.75 -1.48 26.84
C CYS A 245 -6.90 -1.08 25.62
N GLY A 246 -5.84 -1.85 25.34
CA GLY A 246 -4.95 -1.67 24.19
C GLY A 246 -5.43 -2.33 22.88
N ALA A 247 -6.39 -3.26 22.96
CA ALA A 247 -6.96 -3.93 21.80
C ALA A 247 -8.02 -3.04 21.11
N PRO A 248 -7.90 -2.78 19.79
CA PRO A 248 -8.83 -1.90 19.10
C PRO A 248 -10.22 -2.53 18.94
N HIS A 249 -11.26 -1.71 19.04
CA HIS A 249 -12.53 -1.99 18.38
C HIS A 249 -12.35 -1.64 16.89
N VAL A 250 -12.57 -2.61 16.01
CA VAL A 250 -12.29 -2.48 14.58
C VAL A 250 -13.58 -2.23 13.80
N PHE A 251 -13.55 -1.20 12.97
CA PHE A 251 -14.62 -0.81 12.06
C PHE A 251 -14.05 -0.76 10.65
N PHE A 252 -14.75 -1.35 9.68
CA PHE A 252 -14.35 -1.33 8.29
C PHE A 252 -15.21 -0.37 7.48
N PHE A 253 -14.63 0.14 6.40
CA PHE A 253 -15.29 1.01 5.44
C PHE A 253 -16.57 0.36 4.90
N GLN A 254 -17.69 1.08 5.01
CA GLN A 254 -19.00 0.63 4.57
C GLN A 254 -19.49 1.43 3.36
N SER A 255 -19.39 2.76 3.40
CA SER A 255 -19.82 3.61 2.28
C SER A 255 -19.15 4.98 2.30
N VAL A 256 -19.12 5.63 1.13
CA VAL A 256 -18.67 7.01 0.96
C VAL A 256 -19.71 7.76 0.14
N LYS A 257 -20.01 9.00 0.55
CA LYS A 257 -20.94 9.89 -0.15
C LYS A 257 -20.45 11.32 -0.08
N LYS A 258 -20.44 12.00 -1.23
CA LYS A 258 -20.26 13.45 -1.29
C LYS A 258 -21.58 14.13 -0.90
N ILE A 259 -21.62 14.81 0.24
CA ILE A 259 -22.85 15.40 0.79
C ILE A 259 -23.05 16.82 0.27
N SER A 260 -21.95 17.54 0.03
CA SER A 260 -21.95 18.90 -0.50
C SER A 260 -20.76 19.11 -1.44
N ARG A 261 -20.62 20.30 -2.03
CA ARG A 261 -19.45 20.63 -2.87
C ARG A 261 -18.13 20.43 -2.12
N ASN A 262 -18.12 20.64 -0.81
CA ASN A 262 -16.91 20.74 0.02
C ASN A 262 -16.78 19.62 1.05
N GLU A 263 -17.71 18.67 1.12
CA GLU A 263 -17.73 17.67 2.20
C GLU A 263 -18.05 16.26 1.70
N ILE A 264 -17.29 15.29 2.22
CA ILE A 264 -17.43 13.86 2.01
C ILE A 264 -17.72 13.20 3.36
N LEU A 265 -18.80 12.43 3.42
CA LEU A 265 -19.10 11.51 4.51
C LEU A 265 -18.59 10.12 4.16
N THR A 266 -17.79 9.57 5.05
CA THR A 266 -17.37 8.17 5.01
C THR A 266 -17.93 7.47 6.25
N VAL A 267 -18.62 6.35 6.05
CA VAL A 267 -19.24 5.55 7.11
C VAL A 267 -18.44 4.26 7.29
N TYR A 268 -18.17 3.92 8.54
CA TYR A 268 -17.48 2.69 8.94
C TYR A 268 -18.38 1.89 9.88
N SER A 269 -18.55 0.60 9.59
CA SER A 269 -19.35 -0.31 10.41
C SER A 269 -18.45 -1.23 11.22
N ARG A 270 -18.88 -1.59 12.43
CA ARG A 270 -18.18 -2.55 13.29
C ARG A 270 -17.97 -3.88 12.55
N SER A 271 -16.74 -4.37 12.57
CA SER A 271 -16.37 -5.64 11.92
C SER A 271 -16.96 -6.84 12.67
N ALA A 272 -16.59 -6.96 13.95
CA ALA A 272 -16.98 -8.04 14.84
C ALA A 272 -16.85 -7.60 16.30
N SER A 273 -17.41 -8.38 17.22
CA SER A 273 -17.06 -8.26 18.64
C SER A 273 -15.59 -8.63 18.84
N ARG A 274 -14.91 -7.95 19.75
CA ARG A 274 -13.49 -8.21 20.03
C ARG A 274 -13.26 -9.56 20.73
N ASN A 275 -14.32 -10.19 21.26
CA ASN A 275 -14.23 -11.39 22.09
C ASN A 275 -13.23 -11.23 23.25
N LEU A 276 -13.14 -10.02 23.79
CA LEU A 276 -12.33 -9.64 24.94
C LEU A 276 -13.25 -9.09 26.03
N PRO A 277 -12.90 -9.23 27.32
CA PRO A 277 -13.65 -8.59 28.39
C PRO A 277 -13.58 -7.06 28.25
N ALA A 278 -14.49 -6.34 28.92
CA ALA A 278 -14.43 -4.88 28.94
C ALA A 278 -13.10 -4.39 29.56
N CYS A 279 -12.58 -3.24 29.08
CA CYS A 279 -11.44 -2.60 29.72
C CYS A 279 -11.82 -2.16 31.15
N ALA A 280 -11.17 -2.74 32.16
CA ALA A 280 -11.43 -2.42 33.57
C ALA A 280 -11.15 -0.94 33.91
N SER A 281 -10.22 -0.30 33.19
CA SER A 281 -9.86 1.11 33.40
C SER A 281 -10.75 2.11 32.63
N SER A 282 -11.71 1.64 31.83
CA SER A 282 -12.57 2.50 31.00
C SER A 282 -13.63 3.26 31.81
N GLY A 283 -13.87 2.90 33.07
CA GLY A 283 -14.79 3.63 33.95
C GLY A 283 -16.22 3.74 33.39
N ASN A 284 -16.73 2.67 32.78
CA ASN A 284 -18.03 2.60 32.08
C ASN A 284 -18.11 3.31 30.72
N HIS A 285 -16.99 3.80 30.18
CA HIS A 285 -16.90 4.36 28.83
C HIS A 285 -16.46 3.33 27.81
N SER A 286 -17.05 2.13 27.85
CA SER A 286 -16.68 1.13 26.85
C SER A 286 -17.23 1.50 25.47
N ALA A 287 -16.43 1.31 24.42
CA ALA A 287 -16.83 1.52 23.05
C ALA A 287 -17.57 0.31 22.44
N GLU A 288 -17.90 -0.75 23.20
CA GLU A 288 -18.65 -1.92 22.70
C GLU A 288 -20.01 -1.54 22.08
N HIS A 289 -20.67 -0.51 22.60
CA HIS A 289 -21.99 -0.06 22.11
C HIS A 289 -21.93 0.70 20.77
N VAL A 290 -20.75 1.13 20.32
CA VAL A 290 -20.59 1.88 19.07
C VAL A 290 -20.77 0.92 17.89
N SER A 291 -21.78 1.10 17.05
CA SER A 291 -21.99 0.26 15.85
C SER A 291 -21.35 0.85 14.60
N GLU A 292 -21.36 2.18 14.47
CA GLU A 292 -20.92 2.90 13.29
C GLU A 292 -20.11 4.15 13.67
N ILE A 293 -19.21 4.56 12.76
CA ILE A 293 -18.42 5.79 12.87
C ILE A 293 -18.59 6.59 11.59
N HIS A 294 -18.96 7.85 11.73
CA HIS A 294 -19.13 8.79 10.63
C HIS A 294 -17.93 9.74 10.59
N VAL A 295 -17.21 9.75 9.48
CA VAL A 295 -16.05 10.62 9.28
C VAL A 295 -16.40 11.64 8.20
N PHE A 296 -16.38 12.92 8.58
CA PHE A 296 -16.55 14.05 7.68
C PHE A 296 -15.18 14.55 7.25
N SER A 297 -14.99 14.74 5.95
CA SER A 297 -13.71 15.16 5.39
C SER A 297 -13.93 16.17 4.25
N PRO A 298 -12.99 17.12 4.05
CA PRO A 298 -13.09 18.05 2.93
C PRO A 298 -13.15 17.32 1.59
N ALA A 299 -13.92 17.84 0.63
CA ALA A 299 -13.96 17.32 -0.73
C ALA A 299 -12.77 17.78 -1.58
N THR A 300 -11.99 18.76 -1.12
CA THR A 300 -10.78 19.20 -1.79
C THR A 300 -9.71 18.11 -1.69
N LYS A 301 -9.21 17.68 -2.85
CA LYS A 301 -8.09 16.72 -2.96
C LYS A 301 -6.88 17.29 -2.23
N ARG A 302 -6.16 16.44 -1.48
CA ARG A 302 -4.89 16.84 -0.88
C ARG A 302 -3.79 16.73 -1.93
N THR A 303 -3.10 17.82 -2.21
CA THR A 303 -1.93 17.82 -3.11
C THR A 303 -0.68 17.27 -2.45
N GLU A 304 -0.67 17.17 -1.11
CA GLU A 304 0.43 16.64 -0.33
C GLU A 304 -0.09 15.76 0.82
N VAL A 305 0.66 14.69 1.10
CA VAL A 305 0.40 13.81 2.24
C VAL A 305 0.99 14.44 3.50
N SER A 306 0.12 14.94 4.39
CA SER A 306 0.49 15.67 5.62
C SER A 306 0.68 14.78 6.84
#